data_AF-A0A5E4LWM6-F1
#
_entry.id   AF-A0A5E4LWM6-F1
#
_cell.length_a   1.000
_cell.length_b   1.000
_cell.length_c   1.000
_cell.angle_alpha   90.00
_cell.angle_beta   90.00
_cell.angle_gamma   90.00
#
_symmetry.space_group_name_H-M   'P 1'
#
loop_
_entity.id
_entity.type
_entity.pdbx_description
1 polymer ?
#
loop_
_entity_poly.entity_id
_entity_poly.type
_entity_poly.pdbx_seq_one_letter_code
_entity_poly.pdbx_strand_id
1 'polypeptide(L)'
;MQTPILFIPNKDLQDIRNIFLHAQPKSFDLLLCQYEKLEIIVKDFQKKYQIETLRETLYCLCHEEIPEVCTCGKRKKFYNYTKGYWQTCGSKECRNRVRSENEKKYFQEHPEVMQQAQLRTQQTLLKTYGVKNCSQLQEIKDKKITTSLRNNGVKYPHQSEKVQEQFKQTCLRIYGTENPHQNAKVIEKTRKTCQDRFGVDCVLQSEEIKEKIKQDNLAKHGVAFSSQVHIPPQLLIVLQNKNLLEQSLQNTTVKELAKQLSINASTVYDYIHQHQIRYSSPNFSSYEQEIREWLTNHSINFESNVQNIISPQELDIYIPTHKLAIEFDGLYWHSESGGKDKWYHWNKTKKCQEKGIRLIHIFEDEWMKKKEICLDLLSRFLNLPMQRAMARKCSFQKVSSHDAKKFLKANHLQGFASAKVYLGLYFQRNLIQLLSFSPARYSQKIEWENIRFCNKIGFQVIGGLEKLWKHFLKEYHPQSVVSYCDLRWFAGSSYRKLGFFLANENDPQYYYTDHQSRWHRSMFTQKKCVHHALELENYPQEILEKMTEKQIAYQILHLDRIWDSGQETWIWYL
;
A
#
# COMPACT_ATOMS: atom_id res chain seq x y z
N MET A 1 -13.73 -26.51 -53.34
CA MET A 1 -13.58 -27.72 -54.17
C MET A 1 -14.98 -28.29 -54.39
N GLN A 2 -15.57 -27.99 -55.55
CA GLN A 2 -16.85 -28.58 -55.96
C GLN A 2 -16.58 -30.04 -56.32
N THR A 3 -17.11 -30.97 -55.53
CA THR A 3 -17.13 -32.39 -55.90
C THR A 3 -18.10 -32.51 -57.08
N PRO A 4 -17.71 -33.11 -58.22
CA PRO A 4 -18.62 -33.23 -59.36
C PRO A 4 -19.81 -34.09 -58.95
N ILE A 5 -21.01 -33.51 -59.03
CA ILE A 5 -22.24 -34.29 -59.02
C ILE A 5 -22.12 -35.30 -60.17
N LEU A 6 -22.52 -36.54 -59.91
CA LEU A 6 -22.48 -37.67 -60.84
C LEU A 6 -22.77 -37.22 -62.28
N PHE A 7 -21.93 -37.65 -63.22
CA PHE A 7 -22.08 -37.47 -64.67
C PHE A 7 -23.41 -38.11 -65.13
N ILE A 8 -24.52 -37.40 -64.95
CA ILE A 8 -25.77 -37.69 -65.65
C ILE A 8 -25.65 -36.97 -66.99
N PRO A 9 -25.79 -37.66 -68.14
CA PRO A 9 -25.69 -37.03 -69.45
C PRO A 9 -26.58 -35.78 -69.52
N ASN A 10 -26.03 -34.66 -70.03
CA ASN A 10 -26.69 -33.34 -70.06
C ASN A 10 -28.08 -33.36 -70.71
N LYS A 11 -28.31 -34.31 -71.64
CA LYS A 11 -29.60 -34.54 -72.31
C LYS A 11 -30.67 -35.09 -71.36
N ASP A 12 -30.32 -36.04 -70.48
CA ASP A 12 -31.26 -36.64 -69.53
C ASP A 12 -31.68 -35.63 -68.44
N LEU A 13 -30.78 -34.75 -68.01
CA LEU A 13 -31.09 -33.66 -67.06
C LEU A 13 -31.96 -32.56 -67.68
N GLN A 14 -31.76 -32.24 -68.96
CA GLN A 14 -32.64 -31.30 -69.68
C GLN A 14 -34.04 -31.90 -69.89
N ASP A 15 -34.13 -33.19 -70.21
CA ASP A 15 -35.41 -33.89 -70.33
C ASP A 15 -36.14 -33.93 -68.98
N ILE A 16 -35.44 -34.20 -67.87
CA ILE A 16 -35.97 -34.09 -66.50
C ILE A 16 -36.51 -32.68 -66.23
N ARG A 17 -35.71 -31.63 -66.46
CA ARG A 17 -36.12 -30.24 -66.25
C ARG A 17 -37.34 -29.85 -67.09
N ASN A 18 -37.39 -30.27 -68.35
CA ASN A 18 -38.50 -29.99 -69.27
C ASN A 18 -39.78 -30.73 -68.88
N ILE A 19 -39.69 -31.99 -68.46
CA ILE A 19 -40.84 -32.76 -67.97
C ILE A 19 -41.39 -32.13 -66.67
N PHE A 20 -40.52 -31.66 -65.77
CA PHE A 20 -40.95 -31.06 -64.50
C PHE A 20 -41.47 -29.62 -64.59
N LEU A 21 -41.00 -28.82 -65.55
CA LEU A 21 -41.50 -27.45 -65.78
C LEU A 21 -42.93 -27.44 -66.36
N HIS A 22 -43.34 -28.50 -67.06
CA HIS A 22 -44.64 -28.59 -67.72
C HIS A 22 -45.66 -29.55 -67.06
N ALA A 23 -45.25 -30.38 -66.10
CA ALA A 23 -46.14 -31.31 -65.39
C ALA A 23 -46.86 -30.65 -64.19
N GLN A 24 -48.19 -30.62 -64.22
CA GLN A 24 -49.02 -30.30 -63.04
C GLN A 24 -48.91 -31.45 -62.00
N PRO A 25 -48.69 -31.17 -60.71
CA PRO A 25 -48.23 -32.15 -59.73
C PRO A 25 -49.37 -33.05 -59.24
N LYS A 26 -49.71 -34.10 -59.99
CA LYS A 26 -50.45 -35.25 -59.47
C LYS A 26 -49.50 -36.45 -59.41
N SER A 27 -48.93 -36.59 -58.21
CA SER A 27 -47.92 -37.56 -57.73
C SER A 27 -46.62 -37.65 -58.55
N PHE A 28 -45.53 -37.18 -57.94
CA PHE A 28 -44.16 -37.40 -58.41
C PHE A 28 -43.85 -38.90 -58.64
N ASP A 29 -44.55 -39.79 -57.94
CA ASP A 29 -44.46 -41.24 -58.08
C ASP A 29 -44.93 -41.74 -59.46
N LEU A 30 -45.96 -41.11 -60.06
CA LEU A 30 -46.45 -41.47 -61.39
C LEU A 30 -45.43 -41.16 -62.50
N LEU A 31 -44.58 -40.17 -62.25
CA LEU A 31 -43.60 -39.65 -63.20
C LEU A 31 -42.34 -40.53 -63.23
N LEU A 32 -42.01 -41.19 -62.11
CA LEU A 32 -40.95 -42.21 -62.05
C LEU A 32 -41.32 -43.49 -62.80
N CYS A 33 -42.59 -43.92 -62.72
CA CYS A 33 -43.08 -45.13 -63.42
C CYS A 33 -42.99 -45.05 -64.95
N GLN A 34 -42.87 -43.84 -65.52
CA GLN A 34 -42.79 -43.64 -66.97
C GLN A 34 -41.34 -43.65 -67.50
N TYR A 35 -40.33 -43.58 -66.63
CA TYR A 35 -38.93 -43.42 -67.03
C TYR A 35 -37.99 -44.25 -66.14
N GLU A 36 -37.75 -45.50 -66.53
CA GLU A 36 -36.96 -46.49 -65.78
C GLU A 36 -35.52 -46.02 -65.45
N LYS A 37 -34.89 -45.27 -66.37
CA LYS A 37 -33.54 -44.68 -66.14
C LYS A 37 -33.54 -43.62 -65.04
N LEU A 38 -34.64 -42.87 -64.91
CA LEU A 38 -34.81 -41.77 -63.95
C LEU A 38 -34.97 -42.32 -62.53
N GLU A 39 -35.66 -43.46 -62.41
CA GLU A 39 -35.83 -44.18 -61.15
C GLU A 39 -34.50 -44.67 -60.57
N ILE A 40 -33.60 -45.20 -61.42
CA ILE A 40 -32.26 -45.63 -61.01
C ILE A 40 -31.45 -44.44 -60.48
N ILE A 41 -31.42 -43.32 -61.22
CA ILE A 41 -30.69 -42.10 -60.83
C ILE A 41 -31.20 -41.56 -59.48
N VAL A 42 -32.52 -41.51 -59.30
CA VAL A 42 -33.13 -41.03 -58.05
C VAL A 42 -32.77 -41.95 -56.88
N LYS A 43 -32.88 -43.27 -57.04
CA LYS A 43 -32.54 -44.26 -56.00
C LYS A 43 -31.06 -44.19 -55.61
N ASP A 44 -30.17 -44.06 -56.59
CA ASP A 44 -28.73 -43.92 -56.34
C ASP A 44 -28.40 -42.61 -55.60
N PHE A 45 -29.05 -41.51 -55.98
CA PHE A 45 -28.87 -40.21 -55.30
C PHE A 45 -29.42 -40.23 -53.87
N GLN A 46 -30.60 -40.82 -53.65
CA GLN A 46 -31.19 -41.01 -52.32
C GLN A 46 -30.27 -41.83 -51.41
N LYS A 47 -29.72 -42.93 -51.93
CA LYS A 47 -28.78 -43.78 -51.19
C LYS A 47 -27.48 -43.06 -50.87
N LYS A 48 -26.91 -42.32 -51.83
CA LYS A 48 -25.65 -41.60 -51.67
C LYS A 48 -25.73 -40.48 -50.62
N TYR A 49 -26.82 -39.71 -50.62
CA TYR A 49 -26.96 -38.53 -49.75
C TYR A 49 -27.96 -38.72 -48.60
N GLN A 50 -28.42 -39.95 -48.37
CA GLN A 50 -29.37 -40.34 -47.31
C GLN A 50 -30.64 -39.45 -47.33
N ILE A 51 -31.26 -39.32 -48.50
CA ILE A 51 -32.48 -38.53 -48.69
C ILE A 51 -33.69 -39.46 -48.72
N GLU A 52 -34.63 -39.27 -47.79
CA GLU A 52 -35.81 -40.13 -47.67
C GLU A 52 -36.94 -39.70 -48.61
N THR A 53 -37.02 -38.41 -48.96
CA THR A 53 -38.14 -37.89 -49.74
C THR A 53 -37.78 -37.72 -51.22
N LEU A 54 -38.67 -38.18 -52.09
CA LEU A 54 -38.55 -37.99 -53.54
C LEU A 54 -38.50 -36.51 -53.90
N ARG A 55 -39.33 -35.69 -53.24
CA ARG A 55 -39.43 -34.24 -53.50
C ARG A 55 -38.11 -33.49 -53.25
N GLU A 56 -37.39 -33.83 -52.19
CA GLU A 56 -36.08 -33.24 -51.88
C GLU A 56 -35.01 -33.72 -52.87
N THR A 57 -35.06 -34.99 -53.25
CA THR A 57 -34.13 -35.58 -54.24
C THR A 57 -34.27 -34.89 -55.59
N LEU A 58 -35.51 -34.68 -56.04
CA LEU A 58 -35.81 -33.97 -57.28
C LEU A 58 -35.39 -32.50 -57.21
N TYR A 59 -35.56 -31.83 -56.07
CA TYR A 59 -35.06 -30.47 -55.89
C TYR A 59 -33.54 -30.40 -56.12
N CYS A 60 -32.78 -31.29 -55.47
CA CYS A 60 -31.33 -31.37 -55.59
C CYS A 60 -30.89 -31.66 -57.04
N LEU A 61 -31.51 -32.64 -57.70
CA LEU A 61 -31.17 -33.01 -59.08
C LEU A 61 -31.49 -31.90 -60.08
N CYS A 62 -32.67 -31.25 -59.97
CA CYS A 62 -33.07 -30.19 -60.88
C CYS A 62 -32.25 -28.90 -60.72
N HIS A 63 -31.80 -28.58 -59.50
CA HIS A 63 -31.03 -27.38 -59.20
C HIS A 63 -29.50 -27.63 -59.18
N GLU A 64 -29.06 -28.87 -59.43
CA GLU A 64 -27.65 -29.27 -59.33
C GLU A 64 -27.05 -28.97 -57.95
N GLU A 65 -27.85 -29.19 -56.90
CA GLU A 65 -27.47 -28.98 -55.50
C GLU A 65 -27.35 -30.31 -54.75
N ILE A 66 -26.61 -30.29 -53.63
CA ILE A 66 -26.58 -31.41 -52.68
C ILE A 66 -27.14 -30.93 -51.33
N PRO A 67 -27.64 -31.84 -50.49
CA PRO A 67 -28.19 -31.42 -49.21
C PRO A 67 -27.20 -30.66 -48.34
N GLU A 68 -27.54 -29.41 -48.03
CA GLU A 68 -26.68 -28.55 -47.25
C GLU A 68 -26.62 -28.96 -45.77
N VAL A 69 -25.47 -28.70 -45.14
CA VAL A 69 -25.24 -28.92 -43.71
C VAL A 69 -25.38 -27.59 -42.95
N CYS A 70 -26.02 -27.65 -41.79
CA CYS A 70 -26.08 -26.56 -40.82
C CYS A 70 -24.72 -26.43 -40.12
N THR A 71 -24.42 -25.27 -39.55
CA THR A 71 -23.20 -25.01 -38.76
C THR A 71 -23.09 -25.84 -37.47
N CYS A 72 -24.11 -26.63 -37.12
CA CYS A 72 -24.03 -27.64 -36.07
C CYS A 72 -23.68 -29.05 -36.58
N GLY A 73 -23.36 -29.20 -37.87
CA GLY A 73 -23.03 -30.47 -38.52
C GLY A 73 -24.23 -31.32 -38.94
N LYS A 74 -25.47 -30.93 -38.58
CA LYS A 74 -26.70 -31.63 -39.01
C LYS A 74 -27.22 -31.09 -40.35
N ARG A 75 -27.87 -31.91 -41.17
CA ARG A 75 -28.48 -31.47 -42.45
C ARG A 75 -29.50 -30.36 -42.23
N LYS A 76 -29.49 -29.35 -43.10
CA LYS A 76 -30.51 -28.31 -43.15
C LYS A 76 -31.85 -28.96 -43.46
N LYS A 77 -32.91 -28.46 -42.84
CA LYS A 77 -34.25 -29.02 -43.06
C LYS A 77 -34.72 -28.60 -44.45
N PHE A 78 -35.20 -29.52 -45.28
CA PHE A 78 -35.86 -29.17 -46.53
C PHE A 78 -37.25 -28.57 -46.22
N TYR A 79 -37.59 -27.43 -46.82
CA TYR A 79 -38.88 -26.77 -46.61
C TYR A 79 -39.91 -27.21 -47.65
N ASN A 80 -39.66 -26.92 -48.93
CA ASN A 80 -40.46 -27.38 -50.06
C ASN A 80 -39.70 -27.15 -51.38
N TYR A 81 -40.24 -27.65 -52.49
CA TYR A 81 -39.59 -27.55 -53.80
C TYR A 81 -39.40 -26.10 -54.28
N THR A 82 -40.26 -25.15 -53.89
CA THR A 82 -40.18 -23.76 -54.37
C THR A 82 -39.19 -22.90 -53.60
N LYS A 83 -38.98 -23.18 -52.30
CA LYS A 83 -38.08 -22.39 -51.43
C LYS A 83 -36.82 -23.16 -51.00
N GLY A 84 -36.70 -24.44 -51.33
CA GLY A 84 -35.52 -25.26 -51.02
C GLY A 84 -35.36 -25.53 -49.53
N TYR A 85 -34.16 -25.22 -49.00
CA TYR A 85 -33.75 -25.52 -47.63
C TYR A 85 -33.98 -24.36 -46.64
N TRP A 86 -34.30 -24.69 -45.39
CA TRP A 86 -34.21 -23.75 -44.28
C TRP A 86 -32.75 -23.31 -44.06
N GLN A 87 -32.55 -22.11 -43.53
CA GLN A 87 -31.21 -21.64 -43.11
C GLN A 87 -30.55 -22.52 -42.02
N THR A 88 -31.30 -23.40 -41.36
CA THR A 88 -30.84 -24.24 -40.25
C THR A 88 -31.38 -25.67 -40.35
N CYS A 89 -30.86 -26.57 -39.52
CA CYS A 89 -31.41 -27.93 -39.34
C CYS A 89 -32.78 -27.98 -38.64
N GLY A 90 -33.37 -26.84 -38.26
CA GLY A 90 -34.67 -26.78 -37.59
C GLY A 90 -34.64 -27.00 -36.07
N SER A 91 -33.49 -27.34 -35.47
CA SER A 91 -33.37 -27.42 -34.02
C SER A 91 -33.69 -26.06 -33.36
N LYS A 92 -34.25 -26.09 -32.15
CA LYS A 92 -34.59 -24.85 -31.41
C LYS A 92 -33.35 -23.97 -31.20
N GLU A 93 -32.22 -24.59 -30.88
CA GLU A 93 -30.93 -23.92 -30.66
C GLU A 93 -30.42 -23.24 -31.92
N CYS A 94 -30.40 -23.93 -33.07
CA CYS A 94 -29.89 -23.36 -34.31
C CYS A 94 -30.80 -22.24 -34.83
N ARG A 95 -32.12 -22.39 -34.71
CA ARG A 95 -33.09 -21.33 -35.05
C ARG A 95 -32.90 -20.10 -34.17
N ASN A 96 -32.74 -20.28 -32.87
CA ASN A 96 -32.52 -19.17 -31.95
C ASN A 96 -31.19 -18.46 -32.21
N ARG A 97 -30.13 -19.21 -32.55
CA ARG A 97 -28.83 -18.63 -32.90
C ARG A 97 -28.92 -17.77 -34.15
N VAL A 98 -29.46 -18.31 -35.26
CA VAL A 98 -29.61 -17.55 -36.52
C VAL A 98 -30.52 -16.35 -36.33
N ARG A 99 -31.60 -16.49 -35.55
CA ARG A 99 -32.46 -15.35 -35.19
C ARG A 99 -31.68 -14.27 -34.44
N SER A 100 -30.90 -14.65 -33.43
CA SER A 100 -30.08 -13.69 -32.66
C SER A 100 -29.02 -13.02 -33.52
N GLU A 101 -28.40 -13.75 -34.45
CA GLU A 101 -27.44 -13.21 -35.41
C GLU A 101 -28.10 -12.20 -36.36
N ASN A 102 -29.27 -12.54 -36.90
CA ASN A 102 -30.06 -11.65 -37.75
C ASN A 102 -30.54 -10.40 -37.00
N GLU A 103 -31.01 -10.55 -35.76
CA GLU A 103 -31.40 -9.42 -34.90
C GLU A 103 -30.19 -8.51 -34.62
N LYS A 104 -29.01 -9.08 -34.30
CA LYS A 104 -27.78 -8.30 -34.12
C LYS A 104 -27.40 -7.54 -35.37
N LYS A 105 -27.45 -8.19 -36.54
CA LYS A 105 -27.13 -7.56 -37.83
C LYS A 105 -28.11 -6.42 -38.13
N TYR A 106 -29.41 -6.65 -37.94
CA TYR A 106 -30.45 -5.64 -38.12
C TYR A 106 -30.22 -4.40 -37.24
N PHE A 107 -29.91 -4.56 -35.95
CA PHE A 107 -29.65 -3.42 -35.07
C PHE A 107 -28.29 -2.75 -35.30
N GLN A 108 -27.31 -3.45 -35.89
CA GLN A 108 -26.07 -2.84 -36.35
C GLN A 108 -26.29 -1.94 -37.57
N GLU A 109 -27.16 -2.37 -38.49
CA GLU A 109 -27.54 -1.62 -39.69
C GLU A 109 -28.55 -0.49 -39.36
N HIS A 110 -29.34 -0.63 -38.29
CA HIS A 110 -30.39 0.30 -37.87
C HIS A 110 -30.32 0.67 -36.37
N PRO A 111 -29.25 1.33 -35.90
CA PRO A 111 -29.09 1.69 -34.50
C PRO A 111 -30.19 2.64 -33.97
N GLU A 112 -30.76 3.47 -34.84
CA GLU A 112 -31.85 4.41 -34.52
C GLU A 112 -33.13 3.71 -34.06
N VAL A 113 -33.45 2.55 -34.64
CA VAL A 113 -34.63 1.75 -34.25
C VAL A 113 -34.48 1.24 -32.82
N MET A 114 -33.26 0.83 -32.45
CA MET A 114 -32.96 0.39 -31.08
C MET A 114 -33.09 1.55 -30.08
N GLN A 115 -32.58 2.73 -30.43
CA GLN A 115 -32.68 3.92 -29.57
C GLN A 115 -34.14 4.36 -29.39
N GLN A 116 -34.95 4.36 -30.46
CA GLN A 116 -36.37 4.70 -30.37
C GLN A 116 -37.14 3.70 -29.50
N ALA A 117 -36.86 2.41 -29.63
CA ALA A 117 -37.48 1.38 -28.78
C ALA A 117 -37.14 1.61 -27.30
N GLN A 118 -35.87 1.89 -26.99
CA GLN A 118 -35.43 2.19 -25.62
C GLN A 118 -36.10 3.44 -25.05
N LEU A 119 -36.18 4.52 -25.84
CA LEU A 119 -36.85 5.76 -25.45
C LEU A 119 -38.34 5.54 -25.17
N ARG A 120 -39.04 4.79 -26.03
CA ARG A 120 -40.45 4.43 -25.81
C ARG A 120 -40.63 3.65 -24.52
N THR A 121 -39.79 2.64 -24.26
CA THR A 121 -39.83 1.88 -23.00
C THR A 121 -39.58 2.78 -21.79
N GLN A 122 -38.59 3.67 -21.86
CA GLN A 122 -38.28 4.60 -20.78
C GLN A 122 -39.45 5.57 -20.51
N GLN A 123 -40.09 6.09 -21.56
CA GLN A 123 -41.27 6.95 -21.45
C GLN A 123 -42.46 6.21 -20.82
N THR A 124 -42.72 4.97 -21.24
CA THR A 124 -43.76 4.13 -20.64
C THR A 124 -43.47 3.88 -19.16
N LEU A 125 -42.25 3.49 -18.79
CA LEU A 125 -41.87 3.24 -17.39
C LEU A 125 -41.97 4.50 -16.54
N LEU A 126 -41.56 5.65 -17.07
CA LEU A 126 -41.65 6.93 -16.37
C LEU A 126 -43.12 7.32 -16.15
N LYS A 127 -43.97 7.12 -17.16
CA LYS A 127 -45.42 7.41 -17.08
C LYS A 127 -46.14 6.49 -16.10
N THR A 128 -45.85 5.20 -16.11
CA THR A 128 -46.58 4.20 -15.32
C THR A 128 -46.05 4.06 -13.91
N TYR A 129 -44.74 4.22 -13.71
CA TYR A 129 -44.07 3.87 -12.45
C TYR A 129 -43.14 4.96 -11.91
N GLY A 130 -43.04 6.12 -12.57
CA GLY A 130 -42.19 7.23 -12.14
C GLY A 130 -40.68 6.94 -12.23
N VAL A 131 -40.28 5.80 -12.79
CA VAL A 131 -38.88 5.36 -12.88
C VAL A 131 -38.46 5.17 -14.33
N LYS A 132 -37.19 5.42 -14.64
CA LYS A 132 -36.65 5.24 -16.00
C LYS A 132 -36.26 3.79 -16.29
N ASN A 133 -36.18 2.94 -15.27
CA ASN A 133 -35.79 1.54 -15.37
C ASN A 133 -36.55 0.71 -14.33
N CYS A 134 -37.13 -0.42 -14.74
CA CYS A 134 -37.88 -1.31 -13.85
C CYS A 134 -37.04 -1.85 -12.68
N SER A 135 -35.72 -1.95 -12.82
CA SER A 135 -34.80 -2.36 -11.75
C SER A 135 -34.67 -1.35 -10.62
N GLN A 136 -35.17 -0.12 -10.81
CA GLN A 136 -35.23 0.90 -9.76
C GLN A 136 -36.39 0.65 -8.78
N LEU A 137 -37.42 -0.09 -9.21
CA LEU A 137 -38.57 -0.44 -8.38
C LEU A 137 -38.14 -1.32 -7.20
N GLN A 138 -38.61 -0.97 -6.00
CA GLN A 138 -38.24 -1.68 -4.78
C GLN A 138 -38.68 -3.15 -4.83
N GLU A 139 -39.89 -3.42 -5.31
CA GLU A 139 -40.40 -4.79 -5.49
C GLU A 139 -39.47 -5.66 -6.36
N ILE A 140 -38.90 -5.08 -7.43
CA ILE A 140 -37.96 -5.78 -8.31
C ILE A 140 -36.61 -5.98 -7.63
N LYS A 141 -36.15 -5.03 -6.82
CA LYS A 141 -34.93 -5.19 -6.01
C LYS A 141 -35.10 -6.32 -5.00
N ASP A 142 -36.24 -6.36 -4.31
CA ASP A 142 -36.53 -7.39 -3.30
C ASP A 142 -36.64 -8.77 -3.94
N LYS A 143 -37.34 -8.90 -5.08
CA LYS A 143 -37.40 -10.15 -5.87
C LYS A 143 -36.02 -10.65 -6.29
N LYS A 144 -35.11 -9.75 -6.69
CA LYS A 144 -33.71 -10.11 -7.02
C LYS A 144 -32.96 -10.63 -5.81
N ILE A 145 -33.09 -9.98 -4.65
CA ILE A 145 -32.46 -10.42 -3.40
C ILE A 145 -32.99 -11.79 -2.98
N THR A 146 -34.31 -11.99 -2.97
CA THR A 146 -34.94 -13.27 -2.62
C THR A 146 -34.48 -14.41 -3.53
N THR A 147 -34.39 -14.14 -4.84
CA THR A 147 -33.90 -15.13 -5.81
C THR A 147 -32.43 -15.47 -5.58
N SER A 148 -31.60 -14.47 -5.29
CA SER A 148 -30.18 -14.67 -4.98
C SER A 148 -29.97 -15.45 -3.68
N LEU A 149 -30.72 -15.12 -2.62
CA LEU A 149 -30.68 -15.84 -1.36
C LEU A 149 -31.07 -17.30 -1.54
N ARG A 150 -32.14 -17.59 -2.30
CA ARG A 150 -32.58 -18.95 -2.59
C ARG A 150 -31.54 -19.77 -3.36
N ASN A 151 -30.92 -19.18 -4.37
CA ASN A 151 -30.05 -19.93 -5.28
C ASN A 151 -28.58 -19.98 -4.82
N ASN A 152 -28.11 -18.94 -4.12
CA ASN A 152 -26.69 -18.73 -3.79
C ASN A 152 -26.41 -18.48 -2.30
N GLY A 153 -27.44 -18.43 -1.44
CA GLY A 153 -27.29 -18.21 0.01
C GLY A 153 -26.90 -16.78 0.42
N VAL A 154 -26.68 -15.89 -0.54
CA VAL A 154 -26.21 -14.50 -0.32
C VAL A 154 -27.13 -13.49 -0.97
N LYS A 155 -27.19 -12.28 -0.42
CA LYS A 155 -28.06 -11.20 -0.93
C LYS A 155 -27.69 -10.79 -2.35
N TYR A 156 -26.40 -10.80 -2.67
CA TYR A 156 -25.90 -10.45 -3.99
C TYR A 156 -25.03 -11.57 -4.57
N PRO A 157 -25.25 -12.02 -5.82
CA PRO A 157 -24.57 -13.20 -6.37
C PRO A 157 -23.03 -13.14 -6.30
N HIS A 158 -22.42 -11.97 -6.47
CA HIS A 158 -20.96 -11.82 -6.42
C HIS A 158 -20.36 -12.08 -5.02
N GLN A 159 -21.17 -12.13 -3.96
CA GLN A 159 -20.72 -12.50 -2.61
C GLN A 159 -20.57 -14.02 -2.45
N SER A 160 -21.13 -14.81 -3.39
CA SER A 160 -21.03 -16.27 -3.35
C SER A 160 -19.71 -16.72 -3.96
N GLU A 161 -18.91 -17.47 -3.21
CA GLU A 161 -17.65 -18.04 -3.68
C GLU A 161 -17.82 -18.84 -4.97
N LYS A 162 -18.91 -19.62 -5.08
CA LYS A 162 -19.24 -20.38 -6.30
C LYS A 162 -19.36 -19.48 -7.53
N VAL A 163 -19.97 -18.31 -7.39
CA VAL A 163 -20.16 -17.35 -8.49
C VAL A 163 -18.85 -16.62 -8.79
N GLN A 164 -18.05 -16.30 -7.78
CA GLN A 164 -16.71 -15.71 -7.97
C GLN A 164 -15.79 -16.65 -8.74
N GLU A 165 -15.78 -17.94 -8.39
CA GLU A 165 -14.95 -18.93 -9.07
C GLU A 165 -15.41 -19.16 -10.52
N GLN A 166 -16.73 -19.25 -10.77
CA GLN A 166 -17.26 -19.33 -12.14
C GLN A 166 -16.90 -18.09 -12.99
N PHE A 167 -16.91 -16.90 -12.38
CA PHE A 167 -16.48 -15.67 -13.04
C PHE A 167 -14.98 -15.72 -13.38
N LYS A 168 -14.13 -16.16 -12.44
CA LYS A 168 -12.69 -16.32 -12.62
C LYS A 168 -12.37 -17.28 -13.77
N GLN A 169 -12.98 -18.46 -13.79
CA GLN A 169 -12.80 -19.46 -14.85
C GLN A 169 -13.27 -18.94 -16.22
N THR A 170 -14.35 -18.16 -16.24
CA THR A 170 -14.84 -17.53 -17.48
C THR A 170 -13.86 -16.47 -17.99
N CYS A 171 -13.29 -15.66 -17.11
CA CYS A 171 -12.31 -14.64 -17.48
C CYS A 171 -11.00 -15.26 -17.96
N LEU A 172 -10.52 -16.32 -17.31
CA LEU A 172 -9.36 -17.08 -17.77
C LEU A 172 -9.58 -17.66 -19.17
N ARG A 173 -10.75 -18.25 -19.44
CA ARG A 173 -11.09 -18.81 -20.75
C ARG A 173 -11.16 -17.77 -21.88
N ILE A 174 -11.69 -16.59 -21.60
CA ILE A 174 -11.96 -15.57 -22.63
C ILE A 174 -10.79 -14.60 -22.79
N TYR A 175 -10.15 -14.20 -21.69
CA TYR A 175 -9.16 -13.13 -21.65
C TYR A 175 -7.76 -13.60 -21.22
N GLY A 176 -7.60 -14.86 -20.79
CA GLY A 176 -6.33 -15.39 -20.28
C GLY A 176 -5.88 -14.81 -18.94
N THR A 177 -6.73 -14.00 -18.30
CA THR A 177 -6.46 -13.34 -17.01
C THR A 177 -7.64 -13.55 -16.06
N GLU A 178 -7.38 -13.52 -14.76
CA GLU A 178 -8.42 -13.71 -13.73
C GLU A 178 -9.43 -12.56 -13.71
N ASN A 179 -8.96 -11.36 -14.08
CA ASN A 179 -9.78 -10.16 -14.21
C ASN A 179 -9.63 -9.55 -15.62
N PRO A 180 -10.73 -9.18 -16.31
CA PRO A 180 -10.65 -8.52 -17.62
C PRO A 180 -9.80 -7.25 -17.62
N HIS A 181 -9.72 -6.52 -16.50
CA HIS A 181 -8.91 -5.30 -16.38
C HIS A 181 -7.39 -5.54 -16.31
N GLN A 182 -6.95 -6.79 -16.18
CA GLN A 182 -5.55 -7.17 -16.31
C GLN A 182 -5.15 -7.42 -17.77
N ASN A 183 -6.13 -7.61 -18.66
CA ASN A 183 -5.85 -7.87 -20.07
C ASN A 183 -5.53 -6.57 -20.81
N ALA A 184 -4.34 -6.51 -21.42
CA ALA A 184 -3.86 -5.32 -22.12
C ALA A 184 -4.81 -4.82 -23.23
N LYS A 185 -5.49 -5.73 -23.95
CA LYS A 185 -6.44 -5.33 -25.01
C LYS A 185 -7.67 -4.64 -24.44
N VAL A 186 -8.11 -5.03 -23.24
CA VAL A 186 -9.24 -4.41 -22.54
C VAL A 186 -8.84 -3.03 -22.02
N ILE A 187 -7.64 -2.90 -21.44
CA ILE A 187 -7.10 -1.62 -20.97
C ILE A 187 -7.02 -0.62 -22.14
N GLU A 188 -6.43 -1.04 -23.27
CA GLU A 188 -6.26 -0.16 -24.43
C GLU A 188 -7.60 0.25 -25.05
N LYS A 189 -8.57 -0.67 -25.10
CA LYS A 189 -9.93 -0.34 -25.57
C LYS A 189 -10.62 0.68 -24.65
N THR A 190 -10.46 0.53 -23.33
CA THR A 190 -10.98 1.50 -22.35
C THR A 190 -10.33 2.86 -22.53
N ARG A 191 -9.00 2.91 -22.68
CA ARG A 191 -8.24 4.15 -22.90
C ARG A 191 -8.71 4.86 -24.17
N LYS A 192 -8.79 4.15 -25.29
CA LYS A 192 -9.30 4.69 -26.56
C LYS A 192 -10.73 5.23 -26.43
N THR A 193 -11.61 4.50 -25.73
CA THR A 193 -13.00 4.96 -25.51
C THR A 193 -13.05 6.24 -24.67
N CYS A 194 -12.18 6.37 -23.66
CA CYS A 194 -12.09 7.59 -22.86
C CYS A 194 -11.54 8.76 -23.69
N GLN A 195 -10.55 8.49 -24.54
CA GLN A 195 -9.95 9.48 -25.43
C GLN A 195 -10.95 9.97 -26.47
N ASP A 196 -11.70 9.07 -27.11
CA ASP A 196 -12.72 9.38 -28.12
C ASP A 196 -13.89 10.18 -27.54
N ARG A 197 -14.29 9.92 -26.29
CA ARG A 197 -15.48 10.54 -25.66
C ARG A 197 -15.18 11.78 -24.83
N PHE A 198 -14.03 11.83 -24.19
CA PHE A 198 -13.69 12.84 -23.17
C PHE A 198 -12.34 13.51 -23.42
N GLY A 199 -11.60 13.13 -24.47
CA GLY A 199 -10.28 13.70 -24.79
C GLY A 199 -9.17 13.33 -23.80
N VAL A 200 -9.44 12.42 -22.86
CA VAL A 200 -8.52 12.05 -21.77
C VAL A 200 -8.37 10.53 -21.68
N ASP A 201 -7.21 10.05 -21.25
CA ASP A 201 -6.93 8.61 -21.15
C ASP A 201 -7.72 7.95 -20.01
N CYS A 202 -8.11 8.72 -18.99
CA CYS A 202 -8.94 8.27 -17.88
C CYS A 202 -10.09 9.25 -17.63
N VAL A 203 -11.31 8.74 -17.45
CA VAL A 203 -12.52 9.54 -17.21
C VAL A 203 -12.36 10.52 -16.04
N LEU A 204 -11.62 10.14 -15.00
CA LEU A 204 -11.38 10.97 -13.82
C LEU A 204 -10.47 12.19 -14.09
N GLN A 205 -9.80 12.25 -15.24
CA GLN A 205 -9.03 13.41 -15.67
C GLN A 205 -9.91 14.48 -16.34
N SER A 206 -11.11 14.13 -16.81
CA SER A 206 -12.03 15.07 -17.45
C SER A 206 -12.60 16.06 -16.43
N GLU A 207 -12.37 17.35 -16.64
CA GLU A 207 -12.88 18.43 -15.78
C GLU A 207 -14.41 18.47 -15.74
N GLU A 208 -15.08 18.16 -16.86
CA GLU A 208 -16.54 18.06 -16.90
C GLU A 208 -17.07 17.00 -15.92
N ILE A 209 -16.41 15.84 -15.88
CA ILE A 209 -16.80 14.75 -14.99
C ILE A 209 -16.48 15.09 -13.53
N LYS A 210 -15.34 15.72 -13.25
CA LYS A 210 -14.98 16.18 -11.90
C LYS A 210 -16.03 17.15 -11.35
N GLU A 211 -16.44 18.13 -12.16
CA GLU A 211 -17.43 19.12 -11.74
C GLU A 211 -18.82 18.48 -11.53
N LYS A 212 -19.20 17.53 -12.39
CA LYS A 212 -20.44 16.78 -12.21
C LYS A 212 -20.45 15.94 -10.93
N ILE A 213 -19.33 15.29 -10.59
CA ILE A 213 -19.17 14.55 -9.32
C ILE A 213 -19.33 15.50 -8.14
N LYS A 214 -18.70 16.68 -8.21
CA LYS A 214 -18.78 17.70 -7.17
C LYS A 214 -20.21 18.21 -6.97
N GLN A 215 -20.94 18.50 -8.05
CA GLN A 215 -22.34 18.92 -7.99
C GLN A 215 -23.25 17.83 -7.40
N ASP A 216 -23.07 16.57 -7.80
CA ASP A 216 -23.82 15.44 -7.26
C ASP A 216 -23.55 15.24 -5.75
N ASN A 217 -22.29 15.38 -5.32
CA ASN A 217 -21.92 15.28 -3.91
C ASN A 217 -22.51 16.43 -3.08
N LEU A 218 -22.49 17.66 -3.60
CA LEU A 218 -23.12 18.82 -2.97
C LEU A 218 -24.63 18.61 -2.82
N ALA A 219 -25.30 18.10 -3.85
CA ALA A 219 -26.74 17.85 -3.82
C ALA A 219 -27.14 16.74 -2.84
N LYS A 220 -26.35 15.66 -2.74
CA LYS A 220 -26.68 14.50 -1.88
C LYS A 220 -26.21 14.65 -0.44
N HIS A 221 -25.08 15.33 -0.23
CA HIS A 221 -24.36 15.31 1.04
C HIS A 221 -23.95 16.69 1.54
N GLY A 222 -24.22 17.78 0.79
CA GLY A 222 -23.87 19.15 1.18
C GLY A 222 -22.36 19.45 1.15
N VAL A 223 -21.53 18.52 0.67
CA VAL A 223 -20.06 18.63 0.63
C VAL A 223 -19.53 18.33 -0.77
N ALA A 224 -18.40 18.92 -1.13
CA ALA A 224 -17.81 18.76 -2.47
C ALA A 224 -17.24 17.34 -2.70
N PHE A 225 -16.74 16.70 -1.63
CA PHE A 225 -16.12 15.39 -1.70
C PHE A 225 -16.78 14.40 -0.74
N SER A 226 -17.00 13.16 -1.18
CA SER A 226 -17.61 12.11 -0.36
C SER A 226 -16.78 11.75 0.88
N SER A 227 -15.47 12.01 0.87
CA SER A 227 -14.60 11.88 2.03
C SER A 227 -14.96 12.87 3.16
N GLN A 228 -15.68 13.96 2.87
CA GLN A 228 -16.00 15.00 3.84
C GLN A 228 -17.35 14.80 4.54
N VAL A 229 -18.11 13.76 4.16
CA VAL A 229 -19.47 13.50 4.69
C VAL A 229 -19.50 13.28 6.20
N HIS A 230 -18.41 12.77 6.77
CA HIS A 230 -18.29 12.53 8.22
C HIS A 230 -17.93 13.79 9.02
N ILE A 231 -17.63 14.92 8.36
CA ILE A 231 -17.18 16.14 9.03
C ILE A 231 -18.40 16.96 9.46
N PRO A 232 -18.54 17.29 10.76
CA PRO A 232 -19.61 18.17 11.23
C PRO A 232 -19.63 19.52 10.48
N PRO A 233 -20.80 20.03 10.04
CA PRO A 233 -20.89 21.30 9.29
C PRO A 233 -20.25 22.49 10.00
N GLN A 234 -20.32 22.51 11.33
CA GLN A 234 -19.74 23.54 12.19
C GLN A 234 -18.20 23.59 12.11
N LEU A 235 -17.54 22.44 11.89
CA LEU A 235 -16.09 22.33 11.76
C LEU A 235 -15.62 22.63 10.33
N LEU A 236 -16.46 22.35 9.33
CA LEU A 236 -16.24 22.74 7.94
C LEU A 236 -16.17 24.26 7.75
N ILE A 237 -16.92 25.04 8.55
CA ILE A 237 -16.88 26.51 8.52
C ILE A 237 -15.46 27.04 8.79
N VAL A 238 -14.74 26.41 9.72
CA VAL A 238 -13.36 26.78 10.05
C VAL A 238 -12.43 26.53 8.87
N LEU A 239 -12.57 25.40 8.18
CA LEU A 239 -11.74 25.04 7.02
C LEU A 239 -12.11 25.85 5.77
N GLN A 240 -13.39 26.18 5.58
CA GLN A 240 -13.88 26.91 4.40
C GLN A 240 -13.67 28.43 4.51
N ASN A 241 -13.52 28.97 5.71
CA ASN A 241 -13.27 30.40 5.92
C ASN A 241 -11.76 30.65 6.07
N LYS A 242 -11.17 31.32 5.07
CA LYS A 242 -9.75 31.66 5.04
C LYS A 242 -9.26 32.32 6.33
N ASN A 243 -9.98 33.31 6.86
CA ASN A 243 -9.54 34.08 8.03
C ASN A 243 -9.55 33.22 9.30
N LEU A 244 -10.56 32.37 9.47
CA LEU A 244 -10.67 31.47 10.63
C LEU A 244 -9.61 30.36 10.57
N LEU A 245 -9.32 29.85 9.38
CA LEU A 245 -8.26 28.87 9.17
C LEU A 245 -6.89 29.47 9.45
N GLU A 246 -6.60 30.68 8.93
CA GLU A 246 -5.35 31.41 9.22
C GLU A 246 -5.18 31.67 10.72
N GLN A 247 -6.23 32.12 11.42
CA GLN A 247 -6.19 32.37 12.87
C GLN A 247 -5.95 31.08 13.67
N SER A 248 -6.51 29.96 13.22
CA SER A 248 -6.35 28.66 13.86
C SER A 248 -4.92 28.13 13.68
N LEU A 249 -4.32 28.36 12.51
CA LEU A 249 -2.92 28.00 12.18
C LEU A 249 -1.88 28.91 12.83
N GLN A 250 -2.25 30.09 13.36
CA GLN A 250 -1.34 30.94 14.16
C GLN A 250 -1.04 30.35 15.54
N ASN A 251 -1.98 29.57 16.10
CA ASN A 251 -1.91 29.08 17.48
C ASN A 251 -1.74 27.55 17.57
N THR A 252 -1.74 26.84 16.44
CA THR A 252 -1.64 25.37 16.37
C THR A 252 -0.93 24.91 15.10
N THR A 253 -0.34 23.72 15.13
CA THR A 253 0.19 23.06 13.92
C THR A 253 -0.93 22.41 13.10
N VAL A 254 -0.68 22.12 11.82
CA VAL A 254 -1.63 21.37 10.97
C VAL A 254 -2.01 20.02 11.58
N LYS A 255 -1.06 19.33 12.23
CA LYS A 255 -1.31 18.05 12.90
C LYS A 255 -2.21 18.20 14.13
N GLU A 256 -1.99 19.24 14.93
CA GLU A 256 -2.82 19.52 16.12
C GLU A 256 -4.22 19.97 15.74
N LEU A 257 -4.33 20.85 14.74
CA LEU A 257 -5.61 21.29 14.20
C LEU A 257 -6.39 20.09 13.63
N ALA A 258 -5.73 19.21 12.86
CA ALA A 258 -6.35 18.00 12.34
C ALA A 258 -6.85 17.07 13.46
N LYS A 259 -6.08 16.93 14.55
CA LYS A 259 -6.48 16.14 15.73
C LYS A 259 -7.66 16.76 16.47
N GLN A 260 -7.68 18.08 16.68
CA GLN A 260 -8.79 18.80 17.30
C GLN A 260 -10.09 18.65 16.50
N LEU A 261 -9.97 18.70 15.16
CA LEU A 261 -11.09 18.57 14.24
C LEU A 261 -11.46 17.11 13.93
N SER A 262 -10.71 16.12 14.44
CA SER A 262 -10.87 14.69 14.15
C SER A 262 -10.84 14.36 12.64
N ILE A 263 -9.95 15.01 11.89
CA ILE A 263 -9.77 14.83 10.45
C ILE A 263 -8.32 14.45 10.12
N ASN A 264 -8.09 13.98 8.89
CA ASN A 264 -6.74 13.75 8.39
C ASN A 264 -6.03 15.09 8.15
N ALA A 265 -4.75 15.18 8.51
CA ALA A 265 -3.92 16.37 8.26
C ALA A 265 -3.89 16.79 6.79
N SER A 266 -3.97 15.83 5.86
CA SER A 266 -4.04 16.09 4.42
C SER A 266 -5.22 16.99 4.05
N THR A 267 -6.38 16.80 4.69
CA THR A 267 -7.56 17.65 4.48
C THR A 267 -7.27 19.10 4.83
N VAL A 268 -6.52 19.36 5.91
CA VAL A 268 -6.15 20.72 6.31
C VAL A 268 -5.16 21.32 5.31
N TYR A 269 -4.18 20.55 4.83
CA TYR A 269 -3.26 20.99 3.78
C TYR A 269 -3.98 21.35 2.47
N ASP A 270 -4.99 20.58 2.07
CA ASP A 270 -5.78 20.87 0.87
C ASP A 270 -6.47 22.24 0.98
N TYR A 271 -7.05 22.57 2.14
CA TYR A 271 -7.68 23.87 2.37
C TYR A 271 -6.66 25.02 2.47
N ILE A 272 -5.48 24.79 3.04
CA ILE A 272 -4.37 25.77 3.03
C ILE A 272 -4.00 26.11 1.59
N HIS A 273 -3.84 25.11 0.73
CA HIS A 273 -3.55 25.29 -0.69
C HIS A 273 -4.70 26.00 -1.42
N GLN A 274 -5.95 25.58 -1.20
CA GLN A 274 -7.14 26.16 -1.82
C GLN A 274 -7.28 27.66 -1.50
N HIS A 275 -7.07 28.05 -0.24
CA HIS A 275 -7.18 29.44 0.22
C HIS A 275 -5.93 30.28 -0.05
N GLN A 276 -4.91 29.68 -0.65
CA GLN A 276 -3.60 30.30 -0.90
C GLN A 276 -3.00 30.91 0.38
N ILE A 277 -3.19 30.22 1.50
CA ILE A 277 -2.62 30.63 2.78
C ILE A 277 -1.13 30.39 2.69
N ARG A 278 -0.32 31.42 2.95
CA ARG A 278 1.14 31.26 3.13
C ARG A 278 1.40 30.59 4.47
N TYR A 279 1.13 29.29 4.51
CA TYR A 279 1.52 28.45 5.61
C TYR A 279 2.98 28.07 5.43
N SER A 280 3.84 28.79 6.13
CA SER A 280 5.10 28.18 6.51
C SER A 280 4.73 27.27 7.67
N SER A 281 4.91 25.95 7.55
CA SER A 281 5.22 25.21 8.77
C SER A 281 6.30 26.05 9.44
N PRO A 282 6.25 26.36 10.75
CA PRO A 282 7.47 26.79 11.39
C PRO A 282 8.54 25.81 10.90
N ASN A 283 9.67 26.30 10.40
CA ASN A 283 10.79 25.48 9.94
C ASN A 283 11.40 24.65 11.10
N PHE A 284 10.61 24.47 12.17
CA PHE A 284 10.89 23.88 13.44
C PHE A 284 9.80 22.84 13.66
N SER A 285 10.19 21.63 14.01
CA SER A 285 9.26 20.76 14.71
C SER A 285 8.80 21.49 15.98
N SER A 286 7.56 21.28 16.45
CA SER A 286 7.10 21.85 17.73
C SER A 286 8.09 21.59 18.87
N TYR A 287 8.81 20.46 18.80
CA TYR A 287 9.82 20.07 19.76
C TYR A 287 11.13 20.87 19.67
N GLU A 288 11.52 21.30 18.48
CA GLU A 288 12.68 22.18 18.35
C GLU A 288 12.39 23.56 18.97
N GLN A 289 11.16 24.06 18.79
CA GLN A 289 10.69 25.26 19.48
C GLN A 289 10.73 25.08 21.01
N GLU A 290 10.34 23.92 21.54
CA GLU A 290 10.47 23.62 22.97
C GLU A 290 11.93 23.68 23.46
N ILE A 291 12.91 23.23 22.65
CA ILE A 291 14.35 23.35 23.00
C ILE A 291 14.75 24.83 23.04
N ARG A 292 14.34 25.61 22.03
CA ARG A 292 14.65 27.05 21.94
C ARG A 292 14.04 27.83 23.10
N GLU A 293 12.80 27.55 23.46
CA GLU A 293 12.14 28.12 24.63
C GLU A 293 12.86 27.74 25.91
N TRP A 294 13.25 26.46 26.05
CA TRP A 294 14.02 26.01 27.20
C TRP A 294 15.38 26.73 27.30
N LEU A 295 16.11 26.90 26.20
CA LEU A 295 17.36 27.66 26.16
C LEU A 295 17.16 29.14 26.55
N THR A 296 16.12 29.77 25.99
CA THR A 296 15.73 31.16 26.29
C THR A 296 15.42 31.33 27.77
N ASN A 297 14.65 30.41 28.36
CA ASN A 297 14.31 30.42 29.79
C ASN A 297 15.54 30.26 30.70
N HIS A 298 16.62 29.67 30.20
CA HIS A 298 17.90 29.56 30.92
C HIS A 298 18.89 30.68 30.56
N SER A 299 18.45 31.72 29.85
CA SER A 299 19.30 32.84 29.40
C SER A 299 20.51 32.40 28.59
N ILE A 300 20.36 31.33 27.78
CA ILE A 300 21.40 30.87 26.87
C ILE A 300 21.19 31.51 25.50
N ASN A 301 22.20 32.26 25.05
CA ASN A 301 22.20 32.81 23.69
C ASN A 301 22.52 31.70 22.68
N PHE A 302 21.68 31.59 21.65
CA PHE A 302 21.84 30.63 20.56
C PHE A 302 21.50 31.28 19.22
N GLU A 303 22.00 30.65 18.16
CA GLU A 303 21.67 30.93 16.77
C GLU A 303 20.84 29.77 16.23
N SER A 304 19.91 30.05 15.33
CA SER A 304 19.01 29.06 14.74
C SER A 304 19.24 28.94 13.24
N ASN A 305 19.04 27.75 12.68
CA ASN A 305 19.09 27.48 11.24
C ASN A 305 20.41 27.90 10.59
N VAL A 306 21.52 27.48 11.21
CA VAL A 306 22.85 27.99 10.89
C VAL A 306 23.45 27.21 9.72
N GLN A 307 23.46 27.81 8.52
CA GLN A 307 23.97 27.18 7.29
C GLN A 307 25.44 27.50 6.97
N ASN A 308 26.01 28.53 7.58
CA ASN A 308 27.38 29.00 7.29
C ASN A 308 28.46 28.21 8.05
N ILE A 309 28.10 27.39 9.05
CA ILE A 309 29.07 26.61 9.81
C ILE A 309 29.41 25.30 9.08
N ILE A 310 28.46 24.50 8.60
CA ILE A 310 28.76 23.22 7.93
C ILE A 310 28.16 23.12 6.52
N SER A 311 28.22 24.23 5.78
CA SER A 311 27.70 24.35 4.42
C SER A 311 28.03 23.14 3.52
N PRO A 312 27.06 22.62 2.73
CA PRO A 312 25.70 23.13 2.51
C PRO A 312 24.68 22.70 3.58
N GLN A 313 25.11 22.02 4.65
CA GLN A 313 24.20 21.54 5.69
C GLN A 313 23.88 22.66 6.69
N GLU A 314 22.65 22.66 7.19
CA GLU A 314 22.15 23.55 8.23
C GLU A 314 22.33 22.93 9.62
N LEU A 315 22.47 23.74 10.67
CA LEU A 315 22.33 23.33 12.07
C LEU A 315 21.06 23.92 12.68
N ASP A 316 20.21 23.12 13.31
CA ASP A 316 18.94 23.60 13.88
C ASP A 316 19.18 24.66 14.97
N ILE A 317 20.09 24.35 15.90
CA ILE A 317 20.49 25.25 16.99
C ILE A 317 22.01 25.20 17.17
N TYR A 318 22.65 26.36 17.19
CA TYR A 318 24.06 26.53 17.52
C TYR A 318 24.25 27.45 18.73
N ILE A 319 25.13 27.07 19.64
CA ILE A 319 25.42 27.76 20.90
C ILE A 319 26.91 28.12 20.89
N PRO A 320 27.29 29.28 20.32
CA PRO A 320 28.70 29.65 20.09
C PRO A 320 29.54 29.63 21.36
N THR A 321 28.99 30.12 22.47
CA THR A 321 29.67 30.23 23.77
C THR A 321 30.11 28.87 24.34
N HIS A 322 29.46 27.79 23.92
CA HIS A 322 29.70 26.43 24.41
C HIS A 322 30.35 25.52 23.35
N LYS A 323 30.54 26.01 22.12
CA LYS A 323 30.91 25.19 20.95
C LYS A 323 30.03 23.94 20.85
N LEU A 324 28.72 24.14 21.02
CA LEU A 324 27.71 23.09 21.04
C LEU A 324 26.67 23.40 19.96
N ALA A 325 26.27 22.38 19.20
CA ALA A 325 25.14 22.42 18.30
C ALA A 325 24.16 21.28 18.65
N ILE A 326 22.88 21.49 18.37
CA ILE A 326 21.80 20.55 18.66
C ILE A 326 20.99 20.35 17.38
N GLU A 327 20.69 19.10 17.07
CA GLU A 327 19.83 18.65 15.99
C GLU A 327 18.62 17.93 16.58
N PHE A 328 17.43 18.29 16.08
CA PHE A 328 16.21 17.58 16.39
C PHE A 328 15.83 16.66 15.21
N ASP A 329 16.14 15.39 15.36
CA ASP A 329 15.99 14.39 14.30
C ASP A 329 14.59 13.76 14.34
N GLY A 330 13.65 14.32 13.56
CA GLY A 330 12.32 13.73 13.36
C GLY A 330 12.39 12.35 12.71
N LEU A 331 11.67 11.34 13.24
CA LEU A 331 11.91 9.94 12.88
C LEU A 331 11.64 9.61 11.40
N TYR A 332 10.63 10.22 10.79
CA TYR A 332 10.38 10.08 9.35
C TYR A 332 11.45 10.79 8.52
N TRP A 333 11.68 12.08 8.76
CA TRP A 333 12.57 12.92 7.96
C TRP A 333 14.04 12.50 8.03
N HIS A 334 14.43 11.80 9.10
CA HIS A 334 15.79 11.32 9.32
C HIS A 334 15.97 9.81 9.02
N SER A 335 14.94 9.15 8.49
CA SER A 335 14.98 7.74 8.05
C SER A 335 15.37 7.60 6.57
N GLU A 336 15.55 6.34 6.12
CA GLU A 336 15.81 6.05 4.70
C GLU A 336 14.66 6.51 3.79
N SER A 337 13.40 6.44 4.22
CA SER A 337 12.25 6.99 3.47
C SER A 337 12.25 8.52 3.43
N GLY A 338 12.87 9.17 4.44
CA GLY A 338 13.16 10.60 4.44
C GLY A 338 14.35 10.99 3.54
N GLY A 339 14.92 10.01 2.81
CA GLY A 339 16.05 10.22 1.92
C GLY A 339 17.40 10.34 2.63
N LYS A 340 17.51 9.90 3.90
CA LYS A 340 18.76 9.93 4.65
C LYS A 340 19.48 8.59 4.59
N ASP A 341 20.68 8.61 4.05
CA ASP A 341 21.54 7.43 4.01
C ASP A 341 22.25 7.18 5.35
N LYS A 342 22.98 6.05 5.40
CA LYS A 342 23.77 5.60 6.55
C LYS A 342 24.77 6.65 7.05
N TRP A 343 25.29 7.50 6.18
CA TRP A 343 26.37 8.43 6.49
C TRP A 343 25.87 9.83 6.82
N TYR A 344 24.57 10.11 6.70
CA TYR A 344 24.01 11.44 6.86
C TYR A 344 24.33 12.08 8.22
N HIS A 345 23.95 11.45 9.33
CA HIS A 345 24.19 11.97 10.69
C HIS A 345 25.67 11.95 11.06
N TRP A 346 26.39 10.89 10.65
CA TRP A 346 27.83 10.75 10.88
C TRP A 346 28.63 11.86 10.20
N ASN A 347 28.39 12.13 8.92
CA ASN A 347 29.06 13.19 8.17
C ASN A 347 28.83 14.56 8.81
N LYS A 348 27.59 14.82 9.25
CA LYS A 348 27.22 16.06 9.94
C LYS A 348 27.97 16.20 11.27
N THR A 349 28.02 15.11 12.04
CA THR A 349 28.77 15.03 13.30
C THR A 349 30.27 15.29 13.07
N LYS A 350 30.88 14.65 12.07
CA LYS A 350 32.31 14.83 11.76
C LYS A 350 32.65 16.25 11.31
N LYS A 351 31.85 16.87 10.45
CA LYS A 351 32.04 18.27 10.05
C LYS A 351 31.99 19.24 11.24
N CYS A 352 31.11 19.00 12.22
CA CYS A 352 31.09 19.77 13.45
C CYS A 352 32.35 19.52 14.29
N GLN A 353 32.77 18.26 14.43
CA GLN A 353 33.98 17.90 15.18
C GLN A 353 35.25 18.53 14.59
N GLU A 354 35.38 18.59 13.27
CA GLU A 354 36.49 19.28 12.56
C GLU A 354 36.57 20.77 12.92
N LYS A 355 35.43 21.40 13.24
CA LYS A 355 35.35 22.79 13.71
C LYS A 355 35.47 22.93 15.23
N GLY A 356 35.72 21.83 15.95
CA GLY A 356 35.74 21.80 17.40
C GLY A 356 34.38 22.04 18.04
N ILE A 357 33.29 21.76 17.30
CA ILE A 357 31.91 21.88 17.75
C ILE A 357 31.38 20.48 18.09
N ARG A 358 30.78 20.33 19.28
CA ARG A 358 30.03 19.13 19.63
C ARG A 358 28.64 19.21 19.00
N LEU A 359 28.28 18.25 18.17
CA LEU A 359 26.91 18.09 17.67
C LEU A 359 26.16 17.08 18.52
N ILE A 360 25.00 17.46 19.04
CA ILE A 360 24.07 16.57 19.75
C ILE A 360 22.91 16.22 18.82
N HIS A 361 22.64 14.94 18.64
CA HIS A 361 21.49 14.43 17.90
C HIS A 361 20.41 13.92 18.85
N ILE A 362 19.25 14.58 18.87
CA ILE A 362 18.10 14.21 19.68
C ILE A 362 17.02 13.65 18.75
N PHE A 363 16.78 12.34 18.81
CA PHE A 363 15.67 11.77 18.04
C PHE A 363 14.33 12.07 18.70
N GLU A 364 13.30 12.24 17.87
CA GLU A 364 11.95 12.58 18.31
C GLU A 364 11.39 11.66 19.40
N ASP A 365 11.61 10.34 19.33
CA ASP A 365 11.13 9.42 20.37
C ASP A 365 11.88 9.52 21.70
N GLU A 366 13.16 9.94 21.69
CA GLU A 366 13.93 10.25 22.89
C GLU A 366 13.36 11.49 23.57
N TRP A 367 13.05 12.53 22.79
CA TRP A 367 12.42 13.73 23.33
C TRP A 367 11.03 13.43 23.89
N MET A 368 10.16 12.78 23.11
CA MET A 368 8.79 12.48 23.52
C MET A 368 8.71 11.61 24.78
N LYS A 369 9.58 10.61 24.92
CA LYS A 369 9.48 9.61 25.99
C LYS A 369 10.41 9.88 27.16
N LYS A 370 11.48 10.66 26.95
CA LYS A 370 12.59 10.85 27.88
C LYS A 370 13.09 12.29 27.91
N LYS A 371 12.19 13.25 27.69
CA LYS A 371 12.47 14.70 27.70
C LYS A 371 13.34 15.14 28.88
N GLU A 372 12.98 14.73 30.10
CA GLU A 372 13.71 15.10 31.32
C GLU A 372 15.17 14.61 31.31
N ILE A 373 15.43 13.42 30.75
CA ILE A 373 16.80 12.89 30.60
C ILE A 373 17.57 13.71 29.55
N CYS A 374 16.93 14.06 28.44
CA CYS A 374 17.54 14.89 27.39
C CYS A 374 17.92 16.27 27.94
N LEU A 375 17.00 16.93 28.65
CA LEU A 375 17.22 18.23 29.29
C LEU A 375 18.33 18.16 30.35
N ASP A 376 18.38 17.09 31.15
CA ASP A 376 19.44 16.89 32.13
C ASP A 376 20.83 16.73 31.47
N LEU A 377 20.91 16.00 30.35
CA LEU A 377 22.15 15.89 29.58
C LEU A 377 22.56 17.24 28.97
N LEU A 378 21.63 17.97 28.35
CA LEU A 378 21.90 19.29 27.79
C LEU A 378 22.37 20.27 28.87
N SER A 379 21.73 20.26 30.04
CA SER A 379 22.12 21.08 31.20
C SER A 379 23.58 20.88 31.59
N ARG A 380 24.07 19.63 31.51
CA ARG A 380 25.48 19.32 31.81
C ARG A 380 26.44 19.88 30.76
N PHE A 381 26.09 19.84 29.48
CA PHE A 381 26.94 20.38 28.42
C PHE A 381 26.95 21.92 28.40
N LEU A 382 25.85 22.53 28.86
CA LEU A 382 25.69 23.97 29.02
C LEU A 382 26.16 24.49 30.39
N ASN A 383 26.70 23.61 31.23
CA ASN A 383 27.15 23.94 32.60
C ASN A 383 26.08 24.68 33.43
N LEU A 384 24.81 24.35 33.23
CA LEU A 384 23.72 24.93 34.01
C LEU A 384 23.81 24.50 35.49
N PRO A 385 23.25 25.29 36.43
CA PRO A 385 23.24 24.93 37.84
C PRO A 385 22.55 23.58 38.09
N MET A 386 23.22 22.69 38.83
CA MET A 386 22.71 21.37 39.21
C MET A 386 23.05 21.05 40.67
N GLN A 387 22.38 20.07 41.27
CA GLN A 387 22.76 19.59 42.60
C GLN A 387 24.10 18.86 42.53
N ARG A 388 25.10 19.35 43.27
CA ARG A 388 26.47 18.81 43.24
C ARG A 388 26.72 17.93 44.45
N ALA A 389 27.00 16.65 44.23
CA ALA A 389 27.44 15.72 45.26
C ALA A 389 28.93 15.43 45.10
N MET A 390 29.72 15.69 46.15
CA MET A 390 31.13 15.31 46.18
C MET A 390 31.24 13.81 46.50
N ALA A 391 31.90 13.01 45.67
CA ALA A 391 31.96 11.55 45.84
C ALA A 391 32.54 11.10 47.20
N ARG A 392 33.38 11.93 47.84
CA ARG A 392 33.87 11.70 49.22
C ARG A 392 32.77 11.70 50.28
N LYS A 393 31.65 12.40 50.03
CA LYS A 393 30.47 12.44 50.91
C LYS A 393 29.44 11.34 50.58
N CYS A 394 29.70 10.54 49.55
CA CYS A 394 28.80 9.46 49.15
C CYS A 394 29.27 8.12 49.71
N SER A 395 28.34 7.28 50.17
CA SER A 395 28.63 5.89 50.49
C SER A 395 28.56 5.02 49.23
N PHE A 396 29.43 4.02 49.15
CA PHE A 396 29.42 3.02 48.08
C PHE A 396 28.57 1.82 48.52
N GLN A 397 27.75 1.27 47.62
CA GLN A 397 27.04 0.02 47.83
C GLN A 397 26.86 -0.75 46.51
N LYS A 398 26.82 -2.09 46.60
CA LYS A 398 26.29 -2.91 45.50
C LYS A 398 24.79 -2.69 45.41
N VAL A 399 24.28 -2.56 44.19
CA VAL A 399 22.87 -2.31 43.93
C VAL A 399 22.21 -3.60 43.45
N SER A 400 21.02 -3.90 43.93
CA SER A 400 20.25 -5.05 43.44
C SER A 400 19.87 -4.85 41.97
N SER A 401 19.71 -5.93 41.19
CA SER A 401 19.26 -5.80 39.81
C SER A 401 17.88 -5.13 39.69
N HIS A 402 17.04 -5.28 40.71
CA HIS A 402 15.72 -4.64 40.78
C HIS A 402 15.84 -3.12 40.91
N ASP A 403 16.64 -2.64 41.85
CA ASP A 403 16.83 -1.21 42.07
C ASP A 403 17.61 -0.56 40.94
N ALA A 404 18.60 -1.27 40.37
CA ALA A 404 19.30 -0.84 39.18
C ALA A 404 18.36 -0.68 37.97
N LYS A 405 17.39 -1.60 37.81
CA LYS A 405 16.36 -1.51 36.77
C LYS A 405 15.49 -0.28 36.94
N LYS A 406 15.03 0.01 38.15
CA LYS A 406 14.27 1.23 38.46
C LYS A 406 15.10 2.49 38.16
N PHE A 407 16.35 2.52 38.64
CA PHE A 407 17.24 3.65 38.49
C PHE A 407 17.58 3.93 37.02
N LEU A 408 17.97 2.91 36.25
CA LEU A 408 18.35 3.07 34.84
C LEU A 408 17.17 3.43 33.95
N LYS A 409 15.97 2.90 34.21
CA LYS A 409 14.77 3.31 33.45
C LYS A 409 14.43 4.79 33.65
N ALA A 410 14.65 5.32 34.85
CA ALA A 410 14.33 6.70 35.18
C ALA A 410 15.42 7.70 34.76
N ASN A 411 16.69 7.28 34.65
CA ASN A 411 17.81 8.23 34.53
C ASN A 411 18.75 7.99 33.33
N HIS A 412 18.66 6.85 32.64
CA HIS A 412 19.54 6.53 31.52
C HIS A 412 18.80 6.60 30.18
N LEU A 413 19.37 7.29 29.18
CA LEU A 413 18.74 7.46 27.87
C LEU A 413 18.39 6.12 27.20
N GLN A 414 19.32 5.16 27.19
CA GLN A 414 19.07 3.79 26.69
C GLN A 414 18.27 2.89 27.65
N GLY A 415 17.89 3.37 28.84
CA GLY A 415 17.18 2.60 29.85
C GLY A 415 17.99 1.45 30.46
N PHE A 416 17.27 0.50 31.06
CA PHE A 416 17.84 -0.68 31.71
C PHE A 416 18.41 -1.70 30.71
N ALA A 417 19.62 -2.17 30.99
CA ALA A 417 20.21 -3.37 30.40
C ALA A 417 20.70 -4.28 31.52
N SER A 418 20.46 -5.58 31.40
CA SER A 418 20.89 -6.56 32.40
C SER A 418 22.40 -6.60 32.51
N ALA A 419 22.90 -6.60 33.74
CA ALA A 419 24.31 -6.68 34.06
C ALA A 419 24.57 -7.67 35.21
N LYS A 420 25.79 -8.22 35.27
CA LYS A 420 26.23 -9.10 36.36
C LYS A 420 26.55 -8.32 37.64
N VAL A 421 27.02 -7.08 37.49
CA VAL A 421 27.48 -6.22 38.59
C VAL A 421 26.83 -4.84 38.45
N TYR A 422 26.33 -4.32 39.58
CA TYR A 422 25.81 -2.95 39.67
C TYR A 422 26.41 -2.27 40.89
N LEU A 423 27.12 -1.16 40.66
CA LEU A 423 27.83 -0.39 41.68
C LEU A 423 27.19 1.00 41.80
N GLY A 424 26.85 1.39 43.02
CA GLY A 424 26.10 2.61 43.28
C GLY A 424 26.79 3.55 44.27
N LEU A 425 26.62 4.85 44.06
CA LEU A 425 26.92 5.87 45.07
C LEU A 425 25.63 6.44 45.65
N TYR A 426 25.59 6.49 46.97
CA TYR A 426 24.46 6.99 47.75
C TYR A 426 24.82 8.29 48.44
N PHE A 427 23.95 9.29 48.33
CA PHE A 427 24.05 10.55 49.06
C PHE A 427 22.79 10.72 49.91
N GLN A 428 22.96 10.90 51.22
CA GLN A 428 21.83 10.95 52.17
C GLN A 428 20.85 9.78 51.99
N ARG A 429 21.38 8.54 51.88
CA ARG A 429 20.63 7.29 51.64
C ARG A 429 19.92 7.18 50.28
N ASN A 430 20.06 8.16 49.39
CA ASN A 430 19.50 8.10 48.03
C ASN A 430 20.56 7.64 47.03
N LEU A 431 20.25 6.66 46.18
CA LEU A 431 21.10 6.30 45.04
C LEU A 431 21.13 7.47 44.05
N ILE A 432 22.31 8.01 43.78
CA ILE A 432 22.49 9.18 42.90
C ILE A 432 23.42 8.92 41.70
N GLN A 433 24.12 7.79 41.67
CA GLN A 433 24.95 7.39 40.53
C GLN A 433 25.07 5.87 40.47
N LEU A 434 25.05 5.32 39.27
CA LEU A 434 25.14 3.88 39.02
C LEU A 434 26.12 3.59 37.88
N LEU A 435 26.93 2.56 38.05
CA LEU A 435 27.84 1.99 37.05
C LEU A 435 27.64 0.48 37.02
N SER A 436 27.47 -0.12 35.84
CA SER A 436 27.21 -1.56 35.71
C SER A 436 28.16 -2.28 34.74
N PHE A 437 28.43 -3.56 35.04
CA PHE A 437 29.36 -4.39 34.29
C PHE A 437 28.84 -5.81 34.07
N SER A 438 29.24 -6.40 32.95
CA SER A 438 29.04 -7.82 32.62
C SER A 438 30.29 -8.38 31.95
N PRO A 439 30.44 -9.71 31.87
CA PRO A 439 31.38 -10.31 30.94
C PRO A 439 31.18 -9.78 29.51
N ALA A 440 32.27 -9.54 28.78
CA ALA A 440 32.18 -8.95 27.45
C ALA A 440 31.38 -9.84 26.50
N ARG A 441 30.44 -9.25 25.76
CA ARG A 441 29.48 -9.99 24.93
C ARG A 441 30.02 -10.36 23.55
N TYR A 442 30.89 -9.51 23.00
CA TYR A 442 31.27 -9.55 21.57
C TYR A 442 32.76 -9.81 21.33
N SER A 443 33.56 -9.98 22.39
CA SER A 443 35.00 -10.24 22.27
C SER A 443 35.40 -11.36 23.23
N GLN A 444 36.08 -12.38 22.69
CA GLN A 444 36.72 -13.42 23.50
C GLN A 444 38.03 -12.94 24.15
N LYS A 445 38.57 -11.82 23.68
CA LYS A 445 39.84 -11.25 24.17
C LYS A 445 39.66 -10.24 25.29
N ILE A 446 38.43 -9.77 25.51
CA ILE A 446 38.11 -8.80 26.55
C ILE A 446 37.28 -9.49 27.63
N GLU A 447 37.62 -9.25 28.89
CA GLU A 447 36.99 -9.93 30.03
C GLU A 447 35.65 -9.28 30.41
N TRP A 448 35.65 -7.94 30.56
CA TRP A 448 34.47 -7.21 31.03
C TRP A 448 34.00 -6.14 30.05
N GLU A 449 32.72 -5.82 30.11
CA GLU A 449 32.08 -4.73 29.40
C GLU A 449 31.40 -3.79 30.41
N ASN A 450 31.65 -2.49 30.29
CA ASN A 450 30.83 -1.48 30.98
C ASN A 450 29.51 -1.29 30.24
N ILE A 451 28.42 -1.68 30.89
CA ILE A 451 27.08 -1.76 30.29
C ILE A 451 26.35 -0.42 30.37
N ARG A 452 26.30 0.21 31.55
CA ARG A 452 25.63 1.51 31.74
C ARG A 452 26.37 2.36 32.77
N PHE A 453 26.28 3.67 32.58
CA PHE A 453 26.70 4.68 33.54
C PHE A 453 25.73 5.85 33.50
N CYS A 454 25.16 6.25 34.63
CA CYS A 454 24.41 7.50 34.72
C CYS A 454 24.37 8.07 36.15
N ASN A 455 24.16 9.38 36.24
CA ASN A 455 23.74 10.02 37.48
C ASN A 455 22.21 10.08 37.52
N LYS A 456 21.66 10.31 38.71
CA LYS A 456 20.28 10.73 38.87
C LYS A 456 20.05 12.07 38.16
N ILE A 457 18.90 12.25 37.52
CA ILE A 457 18.47 13.54 36.95
C ILE A 457 18.58 14.63 38.04
N GLY A 458 19.10 15.80 37.66
CA GLY A 458 19.35 16.94 38.52
C GLY A 458 20.64 16.84 39.35
N PHE A 459 21.37 15.73 39.29
CA PHE A 459 22.59 15.51 40.07
C PHE A 459 23.86 15.44 39.21
N GLN A 460 24.89 16.16 39.65
CA GLN A 460 26.27 16.01 39.21
C GLN A 460 27.13 15.45 40.34
N VAL A 461 27.72 14.28 40.12
CA VAL A 461 28.59 13.62 41.12
C VAL A 461 30.06 13.82 40.77
N ILE A 462 30.73 14.70 41.51
CA ILE A 462 32.13 15.07 41.26
C ILE A 462 33.05 13.98 41.80
N GLY A 463 33.88 13.40 40.93
CA GLY A 463 34.79 12.29 41.28
C GLY A 463 34.07 10.94 41.45
N GLY A 464 32.79 10.87 41.12
CA GLY A 464 31.95 9.69 41.38
C GLY A 464 32.29 8.51 40.48
N LEU A 465 32.48 8.78 39.18
CA LEU A 465 32.82 7.76 38.20
C LEU A 465 34.16 7.10 38.55
N GLU A 466 35.17 7.89 38.91
CA GLU A 466 36.50 7.41 39.31
C GLU A 466 36.44 6.60 40.60
N LYS A 467 35.56 7.00 41.54
CA LYS A 467 35.34 6.23 42.78
C LYS A 467 34.74 4.86 42.47
N LEU A 468 33.68 4.80 41.68
CA LEU A 468 33.04 3.53 41.27
C LEU A 468 34.00 2.65 40.47
N TRP A 469 34.77 3.24 39.56
CA TRP A 469 35.78 2.55 38.77
C TRP A 469 36.88 1.93 39.64
N LYS A 470 37.45 2.69 40.59
CA LYS A 470 38.47 2.17 41.52
C LYS A 470 37.93 1.03 42.39
N HIS A 471 36.67 1.12 42.83
CA HIS A 471 36.02 0.02 43.53
C HIS A 471 35.89 -1.22 42.65
N PHE A 472 35.48 -1.07 41.38
CA PHE A 472 35.41 -2.17 40.43
C PHE A 472 36.77 -2.85 40.23
N LEU A 473 37.82 -2.08 39.97
CA LEU A 473 39.17 -2.62 39.78
C LEU A 473 39.67 -3.38 41.02
N LYS A 474 39.44 -2.84 42.22
CA LYS A 474 39.87 -3.44 43.47
C LYS A 474 39.14 -4.73 43.81
N GLU A 475 37.85 -4.81 43.49
CA GLU A 475 37.01 -5.94 43.90
C GLU A 475 36.98 -7.07 42.87
N TYR A 476 37.02 -6.73 41.59
CA TYR A 476 36.83 -7.71 40.50
C TYR A 476 38.12 -8.03 39.75
N HIS A 477 39.21 -7.29 39.99
CA HIS A 477 40.53 -7.53 39.38
C HIS A 477 40.52 -7.78 37.85
N PRO A 478 39.78 -6.97 37.06
CA PRO A 478 39.67 -7.20 35.63
C PRO A 478 41.04 -7.03 34.96
N GLN A 479 41.33 -7.85 33.95
CA GLN A 479 42.50 -7.68 33.08
C GLN A 479 42.21 -6.76 31.90
N SER A 480 40.93 -6.68 31.50
CA SER A 480 40.51 -5.84 30.38
C SER A 480 39.04 -5.46 30.47
N VAL A 481 38.73 -4.24 30.03
CA VAL A 481 37.35 -3.71 30.01
C VAL A 481 37.08 -2.99 28.70
N VAL A 482 35.96 -3.28 28.04
CA VAL A 482 35.47 -2.54 26.87
C VAL A 482 34.25 -1.69 27.23
N SER A 483 34.10 -0.54 26.56
CA SER A 483 32.86 0.24 26.57
C SER A 483 32.64 0.93 25.22
N TYR A 484 31.41 1.35 24.96
CA TYR A 484 31.00 1.95 23.70
C TYR A 484 30.47 3.36 23.94
N CYS A 485 31.04 4.33 23.25
CA CYS A 485 30.65 5.74 23.34
C CYS A 485 29.69 6.09 22.21
N ASP A 486 28.46 6.51 22.54
CA ASP A 486 27.48 7.00 21.58
C ASP A 486 27.86 8.41 21.10
N LEU A 487 28.29 8.52 19.83
CA LEU A 487 28.80 9.77 19.26
C LEU A 487 27.71 10.83 19.05
N ARG A 488 26.44 10.46 19.16
CA ARG A 488 25.32 11.43 19.14
C ARG A 488 25.32 12.34 20.37
N TRP A 489 25.93 11.91 21.47
CA TRP A 489 25.87 12.60 22.76
C TRP A 489 27.25 12.89 23.37
N PHE A 490 28.23 12.02 23.13
CA PHE A 490 29.49 12.01 23.89
C PHE A 490 30.73 11.93 22.99
N ALA A 491 31.90 12.28 23.55
CA ALA A 491 33.20 12.34 22.86
C ALA A 491 34.31 11.55 23.60
N GLY A 492 33.93 10.58 24.43
CA GLY A 492 34.86 9.67 25.11
C GLY A 492 35.79 10.25 26.17
N SER A 493 35.69 11.53 26.54
CA SER A 493 36.58 12.19 27.51
C SER A 493 36.63 11.49 28.88
N SER A 494 35.50 10.95 29.34
CA SER A 494 35.41 10.18 30.59
C SER A 494 36.23 8.90 30.53
N TYR A 495 36.26 8.21 29.37
CA TYR A 495 37.05 6.99 29.18
C TYR A 495 38.54 7.28 29.25
N ARG A 496 39.02 8.33 28.54
CA ARG A 496 40.43 8.77 28.62
C ARG A 496 40.87 9.02 30.06
N LYS A 497 40.01 9.69 30.86
CA LYS A 497 40.29 9.98 32.27
C LYS A 497 40.42 8.73 33.14
N LEU A 498 39.72 7.65 32.79
CA LEU A 498 39.81 6.36 33.47
C LEU A 498 40.97 5.48 32.97
N GLY A 499 41.75 5.95 31.99
CA GLY A 499 42.86 5.22 31.41
C GLY A 499 42.49 4.31 30.23
N PHE A 500 41.27 4.45 29.68
CA PHE A 500 40.92 3.75 28.44
C PHE A 500 41.58 4.44 27.25
N PHE A 501 41.96 3.66 26.24
CA PHE A 501 42.37 4.15 24.94
C PHE A 501 41.29 3.86 23.89
N LEU A 502 41.24 4.70 22.86
CA LEU A 502 40.34 4.52 21.73
C LEU A 502 40.86 3.36 20.88
N ALA A 503 40.07 2.30 20.76
CA ALA A 503 40.45 1.10 20.01
C ALA A 503 39.90 1.10 18.58
N ASN A 504 38.67 1.59 18.37
CA ASN A 504 38.06 1.65 17.05
C ASN A 504 37.00 2.76 16.96
N GLU A 505 36.86 3.37 15.78
CA GLU A 505 35.67 4.13 15.40
C GLU A 505 34.75 3.21 14.60
N ASN A 506 33.54 2.95 15.09
CA ASN A 506 32.60 2.06 14.43
C ASN A 506 31.66 2.83 13.52
N ASP A 507 31.38 2.23 12.37
CA ASP A 507 30.37 2.67 11.43
C ASP A 507 29.00 2.92 12.08
N PRO A 508 28.21 3.86 11.52
CA PRO A 508 26.82 4.07 11.88
C PRO A 508 26.00 2.78 11.93
N GLN A 509 25.21 2.64 12.98
CA GLN A 509 24.28 1.54 13.20
C GLN A 509 22.85 1.99 12.92
N TYR A 510 22.04 1.08 12.37
CA TYR A 510 20.62 1.35 12.14
C TYR A 510 19.75 0.85 13.29
N TYR A 511 18.66 1.57 13.49
CA TYR A 511 17.49 1.19 14.26
C TYR A 511 16.32 1.03 13.29
N TYR A 512 15.35 0.18 13.66
CA TYR A 512 14.07 0.16 12.98
C TYR A 512 13.11 1.16 13.60
N THR A 513 12.26 1.77 12.79
CA THR A 513 11.26 2.75 13.23
C THR A 513 9.96 2.62 12.45
N ASP A 514 8.85 2.85 13.13
CA ASP A 514 7.51 3.05 12.58
C ASP A 514 7.19 4.55 12.41
N HIS A 515 8.21 5.39 12.49
CA HIS A 515 8.14 6.85 12.56
C HIS A 515 7.49 7.42 13.84
N GLN A 516 7.28 6.60 14.87
CA GLN A 516 6.82 7.03 16.20
C GLN A 516 7.79 6.59 17.31
N SER A 517 8.44 5.44 17.11
CA SER A 517 9.36 4.81 18.05
C SER A 517 10.56 4.24 17.30
N ARG A 518 11.68 4.09 18.01
CA ARG A 518 12.82 3.32 17.50
C ARG A 518 13.06 2.05 18.30
N TRP A 519 13.50 1.02 17.60
CA TRP A 519 13.88 -0.26 18.17
C TRP A 519 15.23 -0.71 17.62
N HIS A 520 16.01 -1.34 18.50
CA HIS A 520 17.33 -1.83 18.13
C HIS A 520 17.21 -2.95 17.09
N ARG A 521 18.06 -2.93 16.06
CA ARG A 521 18.12 -3.93 14.97
C ARG A 521 18.13 -5.39 15.45
N SER A 522 18.68 -5.67 16.63
CA SER A 522 18.67 -7.03 17.21
C SER A 522 17.27 -7.58 17.52
N MET A 523 16.23 -6.74 17.57
CA MET A 523 14.83 -7.16 17.68
C MET A 523 14.27 -7.66 16.34
N PHE A 524 14.94 -7.36 15.24
CA PHE A 524 14.49 -7.60 13.87
C PHE A 524 15.58 -8.31 13.07
N THR A 525 16.22 -9.32 13.65
CA THR A 525 17.08 -10.22 12.85
C THR A 525 16.21 -10.97 11.84
N GLN A 526 16.79 -11.49 10.74
CA GLN A 526 16.06 -12.27 9.72
C GLN A 526 15.03 -13.22 10.33
N LYS A 527 15.46 -14.07 11.28
CA LYS A 527 14.60 -15.03 11.97
C LYS A 527 13.44 -14.38 12.73
N LYS A 528 13.68 -13.23 13.39
CA LYS A 528 12.65 -12.51 14.13
C LYS A 528 11.69 -11.76 13.21
N CYS A 529 12.18 -11.19 12.11
CA CYS A 529 11.33 -10.59 11.09
C CYS A 529 10.35 -11.60 10.51
N VAL A 530 10.81 -12.80 10.13
CA VAL A 530 9.94 -13.89 9.68
C VAL A 530 8.90 -14.24 10.74
N HIS A 531 9.31 -14.38 12.00
CA HIS A 531 8.39 -14.66 13.10
C HIS A 531 7.32 -13.58 13.26
N HIS A 532 7.70 -12.30 13.32
CA HIS A 532 6.76 -11.20 13.43
C HIS A 532 5.82 -11.09 12.23
N ALA A 533 6.30 -11.40 11.02
CA ALA A 533 5.48 -11.39 9.81
C ALA A 533 4.44 -12.53 9.82
N LEU A 534 4.77 -13.70 10.37
CA LEU A 534 3.82 -14.82 10.51
C LEU A 534 2.71 -14.51 11.52
N GLU A 535 2.98 -13.69 12.54
CA GLU A 535 1.98 -13.28 13.55
C GLU A 535 0.92 -12.30 13.02
N LEU A 536 1.13 -11.66 11.86
CA LEU A 536 0.23 -10.64 11.28
C LEU A 536 -0.90 -11.20 10.37
N GLU A 537 -1.09 -12.52 10.35
CA GLU A 537 -2.00 -13.33 9.49
C GLU A 537 -1.74 -13.29 7.96
N ASN A 538 -1.79 -14.49 7.35
CA ASN A 538 -1.82 -14.81 5.90
C ASN A 538 -0.60 -14.56 5.00
N TYR A 539 0.64 -14.57 5.52
CA TYR A 539 1.85 -14.68 4.66
C TYR A 539 2.38 -16.13 4.59
N PRO A 540 2.52 -16.73 3.39
CA PRO A 540 3.14 -18.04 3.24
C PRO A 540 4.60 -18.01 3.71
N GLN A 541 4.96 -18.89 4.65
CA GLN A 541 6.31 -18.97 5.22
C GLN A 541 7.40 -19.09 4.14
N GLU A 542 7.13 -19.87 3.08
CA GLU A 542 8.04 -20.07 1.94
C GLU A 542 8.40 -18.77 1.20
N ILE A 543 7.50 -17.77 1.21
CA ILE A 543 7.76 -16.46 0.61
C ILE A 543 8.65 -15.63 1.55
N LEU A 544 8.31 -15.62 2.85
CA LEU A 544 9.06 -14.86 3.86
C LEU A 544 10.52 -15.32 3.96
N GLU A 545 10.76 -16.62 3.88
CA GLU A 545 12.12 -17.19 3.95
C GLU A 545 13.01 -16.80 2.76
N LYS A 546 12.41 -16.41 1.62
CA LYS A 546 13.13 -15.91 0.44
C LYS A 546 13.37 -14.40 0.47
N MET A 547 12.68 -13.67 1.36
CA MET A 547 12.85 -12.22 1.51
C MET A 547 14.00 -11.91 2.48
N THR A 548 14.71 -10.82 2.20
CA THR A 548 15.70 -10.26 3.13
C THR A 548 15.03 -9.60 4.34
N GLU A 549 15.75 -9.49 5.45
CA GLU A 549 15.35 -8.78 6.67
C GLU A 549 14.78 -7.40 6.33
N LYS A 550 15.48 -6.64 5.48
CA LYS A 550 15.06 -5.31 5.04
C LYS A 550 13.72 -5.36 4.30
N GLN A 551 13.54 -6.31 3.39
CA GLN A 551 12.29 -6.45 2.64
C GLN A 551 11.12 -6.81 3.58
N ILE A 552 11.32 -7.74 4.51
CA ILE A 552 10.26 -8.12 5.46
C ILE A 552 9.92 -6.93 6.36
N ALA A 553 10.94 -6.29 6.94
CA ALA A 553 10.74 -5.15 7.83
C ALA A 553 9.98 -4.01 7.12
N TYR A 554 10.39 -3.65 5.90
CA TYR A 554 9.78 -2.53 5.17
C TYR A 554 8.40 -2.88 4.60
N GLN A 555 8.28 -4.00 3.88
CA GLN A 555 7.09 -4.31 3.08
C GLN A 555 5.98 -4.95 3.92
N ILE A 556 6.32 -5.62 5.02
CA ILE A 556 5.37 -6.41 5.81
C ILE A 556 5.18 -5.83 7.21
N LEU A 557 6.29 -5.54 7.90
CA LEU A 557 6.21 -4.96 9.26
C LEU A 557 6.00 -3.44 9.26
N HIS A 558 6.06 -2.80 8.08
CA HIS A 558 5.95 -1.35 7.92
C HIS A 558 6.97 -0.56 8.77
N LEU A 559 8.20 -1.10 8.84
CA LEU A 559 9.32 -0.52 9.56
C LEU A 559 10.37 0.01 8.59
N ASP A 560 10.82 1.24 8.85
CA ASP A 560 11.92 1.87 8.14
C ASP A 560 13.22 1.83 8.96
N ARG A 561 14.35 2.10 8.30
CA ARG A 561 15.65 2.23 8.96
C ARG A 561 15.98 3.69 9.20
N ILE A 562 16.53 3.94 10.37
CA ILE A 562 17.12 5.22 10.77
C ILE A 562 18.50 4.97 11.35
N TRP A 563 19.47 5.78 10.96
CA TRP A 563 20.88 5.58 11.27
C TRP A 563 21.35 6.53 12.39
N ASP A 564 22.29 6.08 13.21
CA ASP A 564 22.94 6.92 14.23
C ASP A 564 24.21 7.61 13.68
N SER A 565 24.92 8.34 14.55
CA SER A 565 26.20 8.97 14.22
C SER A 565 27.42 8.07 14.45
N GLY A 566 27.23 6.75 14.60
CA GLY A 566 28.28 5.81 14.94
C GLY A 566 28.63 5.77 16.43
N GLN A 567 29.60 4.92 16.76
CA GLN A 567 30.06 4.70 18.14
C GLN A 567 31.57 4.52 18.19
N GLU A 568 32.21 4.95 19.26
CA GLU A 568 33.62 4.64 19.51
C GLU A 568 33.74 3.45 20.47
N THR A 569 34.65 2.52 20.18
CA THR A 569 35.03 1.44 21.09
C THR A 569 36.23 1.86 21.92
N TRP A 570 36.06 1.86 23.23
CA TRP A 570 37.08 2.21 24.21
C TRP A 570 37.51 0.98 24.99
N ILE A 571 38.81 0.76 25.13
CA ILE A 571 39.37 -0.41 25.84
C ILE A 571 40.32 0.05 26.95
N TRP A 572 40.25 -0.62 28.09
CA TRP A 572 41.19 -0.50 29.19
C TRP A 572 41.87 -1.85 29.41
N TYR A 573 43.16 -1.83 29.72
CA TYR A 573 43.97 -2.98 30.13
C TYR A 573 44.66 -2.66 31.46
N LEU A 574 44.90 -3.70 32.27
CA LEU A 574 45.61 -3.60 33.54
C LEU A 574 47.10 -3.29 33.36
#